data_AF-A0A9D2K8M9-F1
#
_entry.id   AF-A0A9D2K8M9-F1
#
_cell.length_a   1.000
_cell.length_b   1.000
_cell.length_c   1.000
_cell.angle_alpha   90.00
_cell.angle_beta   90.00
_cell.angle_gamma   90.00
#
_symmetry.space_group_name_H-M   'P 1'
#
loop_
_entity.id
_entity.type
_entity.pdbx_description
1 polymer ?
#
loop_
_entity_poly.entity_id
_entity_poly.type
_entity_poly.pdbx_seq_one_letter_code
_entity_poly.pdbx_strand_id
1 'polypeptide(L)'
;MAVRTDLPQVAALRQAVEKRFGRTVGSRADFALLASEIECVTHEHIAENTLRRIWGSLKGYETAFDRTLDVLCHYIGFGGWEAFCTHVREVSGKESDLVSGGRSVRTEDPRTGDRLRIGWLPDRLCVVELED
;
A
#
# COMPACT_ATOMS: atom_id res chain seq x y z
N MET A 1 7.86 -13.55 -3.07
CA MET A 1 7.68 -13.06 -4.45
C MET A 1 7.72 -11.53 -4.48
N ALA A 2 7.69 -10.92 -5.66
CA ALA A 2 7.59 -9.45 -5.81
C ALA A 2 6.11 -9.06 -6.00
N VAL A 3 5.65 -8.09 -5.21
CA VAL A 3 4.27 -7.59 -5.17
C VAL A 3 4.26 -6.14 -5.59
N ARG A 4 3.29 -5.73 -6.40
CA ARG A 4 3.20 -4.33 -6.82
C ARG A 4 2.75 -3.43 -5.66
N THR A 5 3.37 -2.27 -5.51
CA THR A 5 3.07 -1.32 -4.43
C THR A 5 1.79 -0.51 -4.65
N ASP A 6 1.26 -0.52 -5.88
CA ASP A 6 0.00 0.13 -6.27
C ASP A 6 -1.25 -0.72 -6.00
N LEU A 7 -1.07 -1.95 -5.48
CA LEU A 7 -2.18 -2.83 -5.14
C LEU A 7 -3.02 -2.26 -3.99
N PRO A 8 -4.35 -2.45 -4.04
CA PRO A 8 -5.24 -1.93 -3.01
C PRO A 8 -5.00 -2.58 -1.63
N GLN A 9 -4.52 -3.83 -1.59
CA GLN A 9 -4.11 -4.49 -0.35
C GLN A 9 -2.87 -3.83 0.26
N VAL A 10 -1.93 -3.34 -0.56
CA VAL A 10 -0.76 -2.60 -0.06
C VAL A 10 -1.18 -1.23 0.47
N ALA A 11 -2.18 -0.58 -0.16
CA ALA A 11 -2.79 0.63 0.40
C ALA A 11 -3.48 0.37 1.75
N ALA A 12 -4.25 -0.71 1.86
CA ALA A 12 -4.89 -1.12 3.13
C ALA A 12 -3.85 -1.43 4.22
N LEU A 13 -2.76 -2.11 3.86
CA LEU A 13 -1.66 -2.40 4.78
C LEU A 13 -1.02 -1.11 5.31
N ARG A 14 -0.73 -0.14 4.43
CA ARG A 14 -0.19 1.17 4.84
C ARG A 14 -1.11 1.87 5.84
N GLN A 15 -2.42 1.91 5.56
CA GLN A 15 -3.39 2.52 6.47
C GLN A 15 -3.43 1.81 7.83
N ALA A 16 -3.39 0.49 7.85
CA ALA A 16 -3.36 -0.30 9.09
C ALA A 16 -2.07 -0.04 9.90
N VAL A 17 -0.92 0.05 9.21
CA VAL A 17 0.37 0.40 9.83
C VAL A 17 0.33 1.80 10.41
N GLU A 18 -0.14 2.80 9.67
CA GLU A 18 -0.26 4.19 10.16
C GLU A 18 -1.23 4.29 11.34
N LYS A 19 -2.32 3.53 11.33
CA LYS A 19 -3.26 3.45 12.44
C LYS A 19 -2.61 2.89 13.70
N ARG A 20 -1.78 1.84 13.58
CA ARG A 20 -1.04 1.28 14.72
C ARG A 20 0.07 2.22 15.20
N PHE A 21 0.79 2.82 14.26
CA PHE A 21 1.85 3.80 14.51
C PHE A 21 1.31 5.10 15.15
N GLY A 22 0.01 5.37 15.00
CA GLY A 22 -0.67 6.50 15.60
C GLY A 22 -0.53 7.81 14.82
N ARG A 23 0.04 7.79 13.61
CA ARG A 23 0.16 8.96 12.72
C ARG A 23 0.44 8.56 11.27
N THR A 24 0.16 9.48 10.36
CA THR A 24 0.50 9.36 8.93
C THR A 24 2.01 9.47 8.71
N VAL A 25 2.55 8.67 7.81
CA VAL A 25 4.00 8.62 7.52
C VAL A 25 4.27 9.34 6.21
N GLY A 26 5.00 10.45 6.26
CA GLY A 26 5.30 11.25 5.07
C GLY A 26 6.67 11.90 5.03
N SER A 27 7.27 12.19 6.19
CA SER A 27 8.61 12.79 6.26
C SER A 27 9.70 11.72 6.44
N ARG A 28 10.95 12.09 6.13
CA ARG A 28 12.12 11.22 6.39
C ARG A 28 12.21 10.81 7.86
N ALA A 29 11.90 11.72 8.79
CA ALA A 29 11.90 11.44 10.22
C ALA A 29 10.84 10.39 10.60
N ASP A 30 9.67 10.43 9.96
CA ASP A 30 8.61 9.45 10.21
C ASP A 30 9.03 8.04 9.77
N PHE A 31 9.72 7.92 8.63
CA PHE A 31 10.23 6.62 8.17
C PHE A 31 11.30 6.06 9.10
N ALA A 32 12.19 6.90 9.65
CA ALA A 32 13.19 6.46 10.61
C ALA A 32 12.54 5.97 11.91
N LEU A 33 11.55 6.70 12.41
CA LEU A 33 10.82 6.34 13.62
C LEU A 33 9.99 5.07 13.43
N LEU A 34 9.31 4.93 12.28
CA LEU A 34 8.57 3.73 11.94
C LEU A 34 9.50 2.51 11.82
N ALA A 35 10.65 2.65 11.15
CA ALA A 35 11.62 1.56 11.02
C ALA A 35 12.10 1.07 12.40
N SER A 36 12.45 2.01 13.29
CA SER A 36 12.88 1.69 14.65
C SER A 36 11.78 1.02 15.47
N GLU A 37 10.53 1.46 15.32
CA GLU A 37 9.41 0.87 16.06
C GLU A 37 9.08 -0.54 15.56
N ILE A 38 9.07 -0.75 14.24
CA ILE A 38 8.89 -2.07 13.64
C ILE A 38 9.96 -3.02 14.17
N GLU A 39 11.24 -2.64 14.11
CA GLU A 39 12.34 -3.47 14.59
C GLU A 39 12.23 -3.79 16.08
N CYS A 40 11.78 -2.83 16.90
CA CYS A 40 11.55 -3.04 18.33
C CYS A 40 10.44 -4.06 18.60
N VAL A 41 9.38 -4.05 17.79
CA VAL A 41 8.19 -4.90 17.97
C VAL A 41 8.36 -6.29 17.34
N THR A 42 8.93 -6.37 16.14
CA THR A 42 9.01 -7.62 15.35
C THR A 42 10.37 -8.28 15.44
N HIS A 43 11.40 -7.59 15.94
CA HIS A 43 12.80 -7.99 15.86
C HIS A 43 13.32 -8.18 14.43
N GLU A 44 12.63 -7.60 13.44
CA GLU A 44 13.03 -7.63 12.03
C GLU A 44 13.30 -6.21 11.53
N HIS A 45 14.49 -5.99 10.98
CA HIS A 45 14.90 -4.69 10.46
C HIS A 45 14.35 -4.45 9.04
N ILE A 46 13.74 -3.29 8.82
CA ILE A 46 13.38 -2.76 7.49
C ILE A 46 14.09 -1.42 7.28
N ALA A 47 14.85 -1.30 6.19
CA ALA A 47 15.49 -0.04 5.84
C ALA A 47 14.46 1.04 5.48
N GLU A 48 14.72 2.29 5.89
CA GLU A 48 13.87 3.47 5.57
C GLU A 48 13.56 3.60 4.07
N ASN A 49 14.55 3.35 3.22
CA ASN A 49 14.36 3.40 1.76
C ASN A 49 13.36 2.35 1.26
N THR A 50 13.31 1.18 1.90
CA THR A 50 12.34 0.14 1.57
C THR A 50 10.92 0.58 1.96
N LEU A 51 10.76 1.17 3.15
CA LEU A 51 9.47 1.74 3.57
C LEU A 51 9.03 2.86 2.61
N ARG A 52 9.94 3.75 2.22
CA ARG A 52 9.65 4.83 1.25
C ARG A 52 9.16 4.31 -0.10
N ARG A 53 9.67 3.16 -0.56
CA ARG A 53 9.18 2.51 -1.79
C ARG A 53 7.75 2.02 -1.63
N ILE A 54 7.43 1.38 -0.50
CA ILE A 54 6.09 0.90 -0.19
C ILE A 54 5.08 2.05 -0.08
N TRP A 55 5.49 3.18 0.51
CA TRP A 55 4.67 4.40 0.59
C TRP A 55 4.60 5.22 -0.70
N GLY A 56 5.26 4.80 -1.79
CA GLY A 56 5.23 5.50 -3.07
C GLY A 56 6.02 6.82 -3.08
N SER A 57 6.91 7.04 -2.11
CA SER A 57 7.75 8.25 -2.00
C SER A 57 8.98 8.23 -2.91
N LEU A 58 9.22 7.12 -3.62
CA LEU A 58 10.33 6.95 -4.55
C LEU A 58 9.81 6.54 -5.94
N LYS A 59 10.09 7.37 -6.95
CA LYS A 59 9.76 7.07 -8.34
C LYS A 59 10.61 5.90 -8.86
N GLY A 60 10.03 5.06 -9.71
CA GLY A 60 10.72 3.93 -10.36
C GLY A 60 10.77 2.62 -9.56
N TYR A 61 10.15 2.58 -8.38
CA TYR A 61 10.03 1.36 -7.57
C TYR A 61 8.58 0.94 -7.45
N GLU A 62 8.15 0.07 -8.37
CA GLU A 62 6.77 -0.40 -8.43
C GLU A 62 6.53 -1.68 -7.63
N THR A 63 7.57 -2.30 -7.08
CA THR A 63 7.46 -3.59 -6.39
C THR A 63 8.13 -3.61 -5.03
N ALA A 64 7.56 -4.41 -4.14
CA ALA A 64 8.09 -4.78 -2.83
C ALA A 64 8.17 -6.31 -2.72
N PHE A 65 9.09 -6.82 -1.90
CA PHE A 65 9.15 -8.25 -1.64
C PHE A 65 8.10 -8.65 -0.61
N ASP A 66 7.47 -9.82 -0.79
CA ASP A 66 6.51 -10.40 0.18
C ASP A 66 7.07 -10.38 1.60
N ARG A 67 8.34 -10.79 1.77
CA ARG A 67 8.98 -10.78 3.10
C ARG A 67 8.90 -9.42 3.78
N THR A 68 9.06 -8.32 3.04
CA THR A 68 8.94 -6.99 3.62
C THR A 68 7.50 -6.67 4.03
N LEU A 69 6.53 -7.12 3.24
CA LEU A 69 5.10 -7.00 3.58
C LEU A 69 4.75 -7.88 4.79
N ASP A 70 5.35 -9.07 4.92
CA ASP A 70 5.19 -9.95 6.09
C ASP A 70 5.63 -9.24 7.37
N VAL A 71 6.78 -8.57 7.37
CA VAL A 71 7.23 -7.81 8.56
C VAL A 71 6.23 -6.71 8.93
N LEU A 72 5.68 -6.00 7.94
CA LEU A 72 4.64 -5.00 8.20
C LEU A 72 3.36 -5.65 8.75
N CYS A 73 2.98 -6.82 8.23
CA CYS A 73 1.86 -7.61 8.74
C CYS A 73 2.09 -8.08 10.19
N HIS A 74 3.27 -8.60 10.52
CA HIS A 74 3.64 -8.92 11.90
C HIS A 74 3.55 -7.68 12.78
N TYR A 75 4.05 -6.55 12.29
CA TYR A 75 3.93 -5.28 13.00
C TYR A 75 2.48 -4.89 13.23
N ILE A 76 1.49 -5.20 12.37
CA ILE A 76 0.07 -4.93 12.66
C ILE A 76 -0.69 -6.09 13.34
N GLY A 77 0.01 -7.18 13.71
CA GLY A 77 -0.56 -8.32 14.43
C GLY A 77 -1.15 -9.43 13.54
N PHE A 78 -0.88 -9.41 12.24
CA PHE A 78 -1.24 -10.47 11.30
C PHE A 78 -0.08 -11.46 11.15
N GLY A 79 -0.38 -12.73 10.83
CA GLY A 79 0.64 -13.78 10.66
C GLY A 79 1.45 -13.71 9.35
N GLY A 80 1.25 -12.68 8.53
CA GLY A 80 1.92 -12.50 7.24
C GLY A 80 1.04 -11.84 6.19
N TRP A 81 1.62 -11.62 5.01
CA TRP A 81 1.01 -10.93 3.88
C TRP A 81 -0.20 -11.68 3.33
N GLU A 82 -0.11 -13.00 3.18
CA GLU A 82 -1.22 -13.82 2.68
C GLU A 82 -2.42 -13.84 3.64
N ALA A 83 -2.16 -13.95 4.94
CA ALA A 83 -3.18 -13.88 5.98
C ALA A 83 -3.88 -12.51 5.98
N PHE A 84 -3.10 -11.44 5.82
CA PHE A 84 -3.64 -10.09 5.70
C PHE A 84 -4.50 -9.93 4.43
N CYS A 85 -4.03 -10.40 3.27
CA CYS A 85 -4.80 -10.36 2.02
C CYS A 85 -6.12 -11.13 2.11
N THR A 86 -6.11 -12.28 2.79
CA THR A 86 -7.32 -13.08 3.02
C THR A 86 -8.30 -12.34 3.93
N HIS A 87 -7.83 -11.77 5.03
CA HIS A 87 -8.65 -10.94 5.91
C HIS A 87 -9.25 -9.74 5.19
N VAL A 88 -8.44 -9.02 4.42
CA VAL A 88 -8.91 -7.90 3.59
C VAL A 88 -9.96 -8.39 2.59
N ARG A 89 -9.82 -9.60 2.04
CA ARG A 89 -10.81 -10.20 1.14
C ARG A 89 -12.16 -10.45 1.82
N GLU A 90 -12.14 -10.99 3.02
CA GLU A 90 -13.33 -11.30 3.80
C GLU A 90 -14.05 -10.04 4.28
N VAL A 91 -13.30 -9.03 4.74
CA VAL A 91 -13.86 -7.76 5.22
C VAL A 91 -14.38 -6.90 4.07
N SER A 92 -13.62 -6.82 2.97
CA SER A 92 -13.99 -5.96 1.81
C SER A 92 -15.07 -6.57 0.93
N GLY A 93 -15.38 -7.87 1.09
CA GLY A 93 -16.49 -8.52 0.40
C GLY A 93 -17.87 -7.91 0.69
N LYS A 94 -17.97 -6.98 1.64
CA LYS A 94 -19.23 -6.30 2.02
C LYS A 94 -19.35 -4.85 1.56
N GLU A 95 -18.28 -4.10 1.36
CA GLU A 95 -18.39 -2.64 1.12
C GLU A 95 -17.65 -2.21 -0.14
N SER A 96 -18.41 -1.95 -1.21
CA SER A 96 -17.96 -1.13 -2.34
C SER A 96 -18.12 0.33 -1.94
N ASP A 97 -17.28 0.82 -1.03
CA ASP A 97 -17.43 2.17 -0.53
C ASP A 97 -16.87 3.19 -1.53
N LEU A 98 -17.59 4.31 -1.70
CA LEU A 98 -17.19 5.41 -2.58
C LEU A 98 -15.93 6.08 -2.01
N VAL A 99 -14.96 6.37 -2.87
CA VAL A 99 -13.74 7.11 -2.50
C VAL A 99 -14.14 8.51 -2.03
N SER A 100 -14.35 8.66 -0.73
CA SER A 100 -14.71 9.91 -0.09
C SER A 100 -13.43 10.67 0.23
N GLY A 101 -13.12 11.74 -0.53
CA GLY A 101 -11.96 12.62 -0.30
C GLY A 101 -10.70 12.31 -1.11
N GLY A 102 -10.79 11.49 -2.16
CA GLY A 102 -9.65 11.18 -3.05
C GLY A 102 -9.41 12.23 -4.15
N ARG A 103 -8.24 12.15 -4.78
CA ARG A 103 -7.93 12.89 -6.03
C ARG A 103 -8.88 12.42 -7.14
N SER A 104 -9.60 13.35 -7.76
CA SER A 104 -10.30 13.10 -9.02
C SER A 104 -9.33 13.24 -10.18
N VAL A 105 -9.49 12.38 -11.20
CA VAL A 105 -8.85 12.54 -12.50
C VAL A 105 -9.91 13.07 -13.44
N ARG A 106 -9.66 14.22 -14.06
CA ARG A 106 -10.56 14.78 -15.07
C ARG A 106 -10.23 14.15 -16.42
N THR A 107 -11.23 14.06 -17.29
CA THR A 107 -11.05 13.55 -18.66
C THR A 107 -10.07 14.38 -19.49
N GLU A 108 -9.79 15.62 -19.07
CA GLU A 108 -8.81 16.55 -19.68
C GLU A 108 -7.36 16.36 -19.19
N ASP A 109 -7.14 15.62 -18.11
CA ASP A 109 -5.81 15.40 -17.53
C ASP A 109 -4.94 14.39 -18.30
N PRO A 110 -5.47 13.23 -18.75
CA PRO A 110 -4.65 12.23 -19.42
C PRO A 110 -4.50 12.52 -20.92
N ARG A 111 -3.32 12.23 -21.46
CA ARG A 111 -3.02 12.32 -22.90
C ARG A 111 -3.26 10.97 -23.57
N THR A 112 -3.48 10.95 -24.88
CA THR A 112 -3.55 9.72 -25.67
C THR A 112 -2.33 8.83 -25.37
N GLY A 113 -2.59 7.57 -25.04
CA GLY A 113 -1.57 6.60 -24.61
C GLY A 113 -1.36 6.51 -23.09
N ASP A 114 -1.98 7.38 -22.29
CA ASP A 114 -1.98 7.24 -20.83
C ASP A 114 -2.86 6.05 -20.39
N ARG A 115 -2.39 5.34 -19.35
CA ARG A 115 -3.10 4.21 -18.74
C ARG A 115 -3.50 4.53 -17.31
N LEU A 116 -4.80 4.60 -17.06
CA LEU A 116 -5.37 4.76 -15.72
C LEU A 116 -5.56 3.39 -15.07
N ARG A 117 -4.93 3.17 -13.90
CA ARG A 117 -5.15 1.98 -13.08
C ARG A 117 -6.11 2.30 -11.94
N ILE A 118 -7.24 1.59 -11.89
CA ILE A 118 -8.26 1.71 -10.87
C ILE A 118 -8.32 0.39 -10.11
N GLY A 119 -7.96 0.42 -8.82
CA GLY A 119 -7.95 -0.77 -7.96
C GLY A 119 -9.06 -0.68 -6.91
N TRP A 120 -9.77 -1.79 -6.71
CA TRP A 120 -10.67 -1.98 -5.58
C TRP A 120 -10.25 -3.20 -4.78
N LEU A 121 -10.48 -3.12 -3.48
CA LEU A 121 -10.48 -4.33 -2.68
C LEU A 121 -11.60 -5.28 -3.16
N PRO A 122 -11.42 -6.60 -3.03
CA PRO A 122 -10.27 -7.23 -2.41
C PRO A 122 -9.08 -7.51 -3.33
N ASP A 123 -9.26 -7.57 -4.65
CA ASP A 123 -8.18 -7.74 -5.65
C ASP A 123 -8.60 -7.29 -7.07
N ARG A 124 -9.60 -6.41 -7.18
CA ARG A 124 -10.13 -5.99 -8.47
C ARG A 124 -9.25 -4.90 -9.04
N LEU A 125 -8.79 -5.07 -10.28
CA LEU A 125 -8.00 -4.07 -10.99
C LEU A 125 -8.61 -3.83 -12.37
N CYS A 126 -8.94 -2.58 -12.67
CA CYS A 126 -9.30 -2.12 -14.00
C CYS A 126 -8.16 -1.24 -14.53
N VAL A 127 -7.77 -1.47 -15.78
CA VAL A 127 -6.83 -0.61 -16.50
C VAL A 127 -7.59 0.00 -17.67
N VAL A 128 -7.67 1.32 -17.71
CA VAL A 128 -8.28 2.08 -18.81
C VAL A 128 -7.14 2.69 -19.62
N GLU A 129 -7.12 2.42 -20.91
CA GLU A 129 -6.19 3.03 -21.86
C GLU A 129 -6.99 4.01 -22.73
N LEU A 130 -6.48 5.23 -22.87
CA LEU A 130 -7.10 6.22 -23.76
C LEU A 130 -6.50 6.09 -25.15
N GLU A 131 -7.33 5.60 -26.07
CA GLU A 131 -7.07 5.56 -27.51
C GLU A 131 -7.70 6.79 -28.20
N ASP A 132 -7.13 7.20 -29.34
CA ASP A 132 -7.61 8.31 -30.18
C ASP A 132 -8.91 7.98 -30.95
#